data_AF-A0A0F9E7B8-F1
#
_entry.id   AF-A0A0F9E7B8-F1
#
_cell.length_a   1.000
_cell.length_b   1.000
_cell.length_c   1.000
_cell.angle_alpha   90.00
_cell.angle_beta   90.00
_cell.angle_gamma   90.00
#
_symmetry.space_group_name_H-M   'P 1'
#
loop_
_entity.id
_entity.type
_entity.pdbx_description
1 polymer ?
#
loop_
_entity_poly.entity_id
_entity_poly.type
_entity_poly.pdbx_seq_one_letter_code
_entity_poly.pdbx_strand_id
1 'polypeptide(L)'
;MLRKVFIVLVLLLLSAGVAAAGDFDLMLKEINLEASADLGGYKASLALEFGASDKTVSLLLVKEGMKPGDAYMALRLSYMTGKPLATIVGEFKRSKGKGWGVIAKKLGIKPGSREFHALKQRVGNDKGKVKDKGKGKGKGKK
;
A
#
# COMPACT_ATOMS: atom_id res chain seq x y z
N MET A 1 -17.90 -37.55 -20.16
CA MET A 1 -16.84 -36.57 -20.51
C MET A 1 -17.14 -35.16 -19.97
N LEU A 2 -18.41 -34.73 -19.95
CA LEU A 2 -18.86 -33.42 -19.41
C LEU A 2 -18.42 -33.10 -17.96
N ARG A 3 -18.43 -34.09 -17.04
CA ARG A 3 -18.00 -33.91 -15.64
C ARG A 3 -16.51 -33.57 -15.49
N LYS A 4 -15.65 -34.09 -16.38
CA LYS A 4 -14.20 -33.81 -16.35
C LYS A 4 -13.88 -32.41 -16.90
N VAL A 5 -14.63 -31.97 -17.92
CA VAL A 5 -14.52 -30.60 -18.48
C VAL A 5 -14.96 -29.56 -17.44
N PHE A 6 -16.00 -29.85 -16.66
CA PHE A 6 -16.47 -28.94 -15.59
C PHE A 6 -15.44 -28.78 -14.46
N ILE A 7 -14.74 -29.85 -14.09
CA ILE A 7 -13.68 -29.82 -13.07
C ILE A 7 -12.47 -29.01 -13.56
N VAL A 8 -12.09 -29.13 -14.83
CA VAL A 8 -11.00 -28.34 -15.43
C VAL A 8 -11.38 -26.85 -15.54
N LEU A 9 -12.64 -26.53 -15.81
CA LEU A 9 -13.12 -25.15 -15.88
C LEU A 9 -13.16 -24.46 -14.49
N VAL A 10 -13.48 -25.21 -13.43
CA VAL A 10 -13.47 -24.72 -12.04
C VAL A 10 -12.04 -24.54 -11.52
N LEU A 11 -11.09 -25.37 -11.94
CA LEU A 11 -9.66 -25.24 -11.62
C LEU A 11 -9.00 -24.04 -12.31
N LEU A 12 -9.45 -23.65 -13.50
CA LEU A 12 -8.94 -22.47 -14.23
C LEU A 12 -9.43 -21.14 -13.63
N LEU A 13 -10.52 -21.14 -12.85
CA LEU A 13 -11.10 -19.96 -12.20
C LEU A 13 -10.45 -19.59 -10.86
N LEU A 14 -9.50 -20.39 -10.36
CA LEU A 14 -8.80 -20.15 -9.08
C LEU A 14 -7.49 -19.35 -9.20
N SER A 15 -7.07 -18.97 -10.42
CA SER A 15 -5.77 -18.32 -10.65
C SER A 15 -5.76 -16.78 -10.53
N ALA A 16 -6.90 -16.13 -10.30
CA ALA A 16 -6.99 -14.66 -10.21
C ALA A 16 -6.55 -14.07 -8.84
N GLY A 17 -5.77 -14.81 -8.04
CA GLY A 17 -5.56 -14.53 -6.62
C GLY A 17 -4.27 -13.81 -6.20
N VAL A 18 -3.30 -13.53 -7.07
CA VAL A 18 -1.93 -13.16 -6.61
C VAL A 18 -1.38 -11.84 -7.17
N ALA A 19 -2.22 -10.87 -7.50
CA ALA A 19 -1.75 -9.56 -7.99
C ALA A 19 -1.54 -8.49 -6.89
N ALA A 20 -1.74 -8.81 -5.61
CA ALA A 20 -1.73 -7.79 -4.55
C ALA A 20 -0.36 -7.55 -3.87
N ALA A 21 0.61 -8.46 -4.00
CA ALA A 21 1.91 -8.35 -3.34
C ALA A 21 2.92 -7.53 -4.16
N GLY A 22 2.93 -7.67 -5.49
CA GLY A 22 3.91 -7.02 -6.36
C GLY A 22 3.84 -5.49 -6.36
N ASP A 23 2.63 -4.93 -6.26
CA ASP A 23 2.44 -3.47 -6.33
C ASP A 23 3.13 -2.73 -5.16
N PHE A 24 3.07 -3.29 -3.94
CA PHE A 24 3.75 -2.70 -2.79
C PHE A 24 5.26 -2.81 -2.93
N ASP A 25 5.77 -3.99 -3.29
CA ASP A 25 7.21 -4.22 -3.38
C ASP A 25 7.88 -3.34 -4.43
N LEU A 26 7.23 -3.11 -5.58
CA LEU A 26 7.74 -2.22 -6.61
C LEU A 26 7.79 -0.76 -6.14
N MET A 27 6.69 -0.26 -5.56
CA MET A 27 6.64 1.09 -4.99
C MET A 27 7.72 1.28 -3.92
N LEU A 28 7.92 0.29 -3.04
CA LEU A 28 8.92 0.36 -1.98
C LEU A 28 10.35 0.35 -2.52
N LYS A 29 10.62 -0.43 -3.57
CA LYS A 29 11.92 -0.42 -4.25
C LYS A 29 12.22 0.95 -4.85
N GLU A 30 11.24 1.57 -5.50
CA GLU A 30 11.38 2.92 -6.07
C GLU A 30 11.66 3.97 -4.98
N ILE A 31 10.88 3.96 -3.89
CA ILE A 31 11.11 4.87 -2.76
C ILE A 31 12.50 4.66 -2.14
N ASN A 32 12.92 3.40 -1.95
CA ASN A 32 14.23 3.09 -1.39
C ASN A 32 15.37 3.59 -2.31
N LEU A 33 15.19 3.48 -3.62
CA LEU A 33 16.16 3.97 -4.60
C LEU A 33 16.26 5.50 -4.56
N GLU A 34 15.12 6.20 -4.60
CA GLU A 34 15.07 7.67 -4.50
C GLU A 34 15.72 8.17 -3.20
N ALA A 35 15.34 7.57 -2.07
CA ALA A 35 15.89 7.93 -0.77
C ALA A 35 17.38 7.60 -0.62
N SER A 36 17.90 6.63 -1.39
CA SER A 36 19.34 6.33 -1.40
C SER A 36 20.16 7.39 -2.14
N ALA A 37 19.54 8.10 -3.10
CA ALA A 37 20.19 9.17 -3.84
C ALA A 37 20.27 10.47 -3.03
N ASP A 38 19.23 10.78 -2.24
CA ASP A 38 19.23 11.91 -1.30
C ASP A 38 18.39 11.60 -0.06
N LEU A 39 19.04 11.07 0.97
CA LEU A 39 18.39 10.74 2.23
C LEU A 39 17.95 11.99 3.01
N GLY A 40 18.65 13.12 2.84
CA GLY A 40 18.33 14.37 3.53
C GLY A 40 17.06 14.98 2.99
N GLY A 41 16.97 15.16 1.67
CA GLY A 41 15.77 15.62 0.98
C GLY A 41 14.59 14.68 1.19
N TYR A 42 14.82 13.37 1.20
CA TYR A 42 13.78 12.39 1.50
C TYR A 42 13.21 12.52 2.93
N LYS A 43 14.06 12.74 3.94
CA LYS A 43 13.58 12.98 5.31
C LYS A 43 12.69 14.22 5.39
N ALA A 44 13.11 15.30 4.72
CA ALA A 44 12.34 16.53 4.66
C ALA A 44 10.99 16.33 3.96
N SER A 45 10.95 15.55 2.87
CA SER A 45 9.69 15.27 2.17
C SER A 45 8.71 14.46 3.03
N LEU A 46 9.18 13.44 3.77
CA LEU A 46 8.34 12.71 4.72
C LEU A 46 7.77 13.61 5.82
N ALA A 47 8.60 14.50 6.37
CA ALA A 47 8.18 15.45 7.39
C ALA A 47 7.05 16.37 6.88
N LEU A 48 7.19 16.88 5.65
CA LEU A 48 6.20 17.73 5.01
C LEU A 48 4.92 16.96 4.63
N GLU A 49 5.03 15.80 3.99
CA GLU A 49 3.89 15.02 3.49
C GLU A 49 2.97 14.55 4.62
N PHE A 50 3.54 14.14 5.76
CA PHE A 50 2.79 13.58 6.88
C PHE A 50 2.65 14.51 8.08
N GLY A 51 3.15 15.74 7.99
CA GLY A 51 3.23 16.65 9.14
C GLY A 51 4.04 16.06 10.30
N ALA A 52 5.01 15.20 10.01
CA ALA A 52 5.83 14.51 11.00
C ALA A 52 7.02 15.37 11.41
N SER A 53 7.39 15.33 12.69
CA SER A 53 8.61 16.00 13.15
C SER A 53 9.86 15.30 12.63
N ASP A 54 10.98 16.02 12.47
CA ASP A 54 12.27 15.40 12.14
C ASP A 54 12.64 14.30 13.14
N LYS A 55 12.33 14.49 14.43
CA LYS A 55 12.51 13.46 15.47
C LYS A 55 11.72 12.19 15.16
N THR A 56 10.49 12.31 14.67
CA THR A 56 9.65 11.17 14.27
C THR A 56 10.25 10.44 13.08
N VAL A 57 10.70 11.15 12.06
CA VAL A 57 11.31 10.56 10.86
C VAL A 57 12.64 9.88 11.22
N SER A 58 13.48 10.55 12.00
CA SER A 58 14.75 10.01 12.51
C SER A 58 14.53 8.80 13.43
N LEU A 59 13.46 8.77 14.22
CA LEU A 59 13.10 7.59 15.00
C LEU A 59 12.86 6.37 14.10
N LEU A 60 12.12 6.53 13.00
CA LEU A 60 11.85 5.42 12.09
C LEU A 60 13.10 4.96 11.32
N LEU A 61 13.86 5.89 10.77
CA LEU A 61 14.99 5.56 9.88
C LEU A 61 16.25 5.15 10.65
N VAL A 62 16.55 5.84 11.76
CA VAL A 62 17.81 5.66 12.48
C VAL A 62 17.62 4.72 13.67
N LYS A 63 16.68 5.02 14.56
CA LYS A 63 16.49 4.23 15.79
C LYS A 63 15.84 2.88 15.53
N GLU A 64 14.80 2.85 14.71
CA GLU A 64 14.09 1.62 14.34
C GLU A 64 14.75 0.88 13.17
N GLY A 65 15.69 1.54 12.47
CA GLY A 65 16.43 0.94 11.35
C GLY A 65 15.54 0.55 10.17
N MET A 66 14.39 1.21 10.00
CA MET A 66 13.48 0.92 8.91
C MET A 66 14.08 1.41 7.59
N LYS A 67 13.88 0.64 6.51
CA LYS A 67 14.19 1.13 5.18
C LYS A 67 13.32 2.36 4.87
N PRO A 68 13.76 3.29 4.01
CA PRO A 68 12.98 4.45 3.60
C PRO A 68 11.52 4.13 3.23
N GLY A 69 11.31 3.16 2.33
CA GLY A 69 9.96 2.72 1.95
C GLY A 69 9.15 2.15 3.11
N ASP A 70 9.78 1.47 4.06
CA ASP A 70 9.09 0.95 5.25
C ASP A 70 8.68 2.08 6.20
N ALA A 71 9.52 3.12 6.35
CA ALA A 71 9.20 4.32 7.11
C ALA A 71 8.05 5.11 6.46
N TYR A 72 8.06 5.25 5.13
CA TYR A 72 6.95 5.81 4.36
C TYR A 72 5.64 5.09 4.65
N MET A 73 5.64 3.76 4.57
CA MET A 73 4.44 2.95 4.81
C MET A 73 3.94 3.07 6.24
N ALA A 74 4.84 3.14 7.22
CA ALA A 74 4.46 3.32 8.62
C ALA A 74 3.73 4.67 8.83
N LEU A 75 4.28 5.76 8.29
CA LEU A 75 3.68 7.09 8.35
C LEU A 75 2.36 7.15 7.57
N ARG A 76 2.33 6.62 6.35
CA ARG A 76 1.13 6.60 5.49
C ARG A 76 -0.02 5.83 6.13
N LEU A 77 0.25 4.67 6.73
CA LEU A 77 -0.77 3.90 7.44
C LEU A 77 -1.25 4.62 8.70
N SER A 78 -0.35 5.25 9.45
CA SER A 78 -0.73 6.06 10.62
C SER A 78 -1.67 7.19 10.20
N TYR A 79 -1.32 7.92 9.13
CA TYR A 79 -2.13 8.99 8.56
C TYR A 79 -3.49 8.50 8.07
N MET A 80 -3.54 7.43 7.27
CA MET A 80 -4.79 6.94 6.68
C MET A 80 -5.73 6.27 7.69
N THR A 81 -5.20 5.62 8.72
CA THR A 81 -6.01 4.88 9.70
C THR A 81 -6.27 5.66 10.99
N GLY A 82 -5.58 6.78 11.20
CA GLY A 82 -5.59 7.54 12.46
C GLY A 82 -4.97 6.76 13.63
N LYS A 83 -4.34 5.61 13.39
CA LYS A 83 -3.74 4.79 14.45
C LYS A 83 -2.38 5.35 14.85
N PRO A 84 -1.99 5.23 16.14
CA PRO A 84 -0.67 5.67 16.59
C PRO A 84 0.46 5.01 15.80
N LEU A 85 1.47 5.79 15.42
CA LEU A 85 2.63 5.29 14.68
C LEU A 85 3.30 4.10 15.39
N ALA A 86 3.39 4.14 16.71
CA ALA A 86 3.92 3.03 17.52
C ALA A 86 3.15 1.71 17.33
N THR A 87 1.82 1.78 17.16
CA THR A 87 0.99 0.61 16.84
C THR A 87 1.35 0.04 15.48
N ILE A 88 1.60 0.90 14.49
CA ILE A 88 1.98 0.48 13.13
C ILE A 88 3.36 -0.18 13.14
N VAL A 89 4.34 0.46 13.77
CA VAL A 89 5.71 -0.07 13.92
C VAL A 89 5.70 -1.41 14.66
N GLY A 90 4.90 -1.52 15.74
CA GLY A 90 4.72 -2.77 16.46
C GLY A 90 4.15 -3.89 15.58
N GLU A 91 3.15 -3.57 14.74
CA GLU A 91 2.58 -4.56 13.82
C GLU A 91 3.54 -4.96 12.71
N PHE A 92 4.33 -4.02 12.20
CA PHE A 92 5.41 -4.30 11.24
C PHE A 92 6.42 -5.29 11.82
N LYS A 93 6.88 -5.04 13.06
CA LYS A 93 7.82 -5.95 13.75
C LYS A 93 7.25 -7.35 13.93
N ARG A 94 5.98 -7.46 14.35
CA ARG A 94 5.28 -8.76 14.52
C ARG A 94 5.01 -9.48 13.19
N SER A 95 4.94 -8.74 12.09
CA SER A 95 4.62 -9.25 10.76
C SER A 95 5.81 -9.21 9.80
N LYS A 96 7.05 -9.23 10.33
CA LYS A 96 8.27 -9.26 9.51
C LYS A 96 8.17 -10.32 8.42
N GLY A 97 8.49 -9.93 7.18
CA GLY A 97 8.46 -10.80 6.01
C GLY A 97 7.08 -11.07 5.40
N LYS A 98 5.98 -10.59 5.99
CA LYS A 98 4.61 -10.80 5.46
C LYS A 98 4.17 -9.75 4.43
N GLY A 99 4.95 -8.68 4.28
CA GLY A 99 4.65 -7.56 3.38
C GLY A 99 3.57 -6.61 3.92
N TRP A 100 3.52 -5.43 3.32
CA TRP A 100 2.68 -4.33 3.79
C TRP A 100 1.19 -4.52 3.53
N GLY A 101 0.82 -5.28 2.49
CA GLY A 101 -0.59 -5.63 2.24
C GLY A 101 -1.22 -6.42 3.39
N VAL A 102 -0.46 -7.32 4.03
CA VAL A 102 -0.92 -8.09 5.20
C VAL A 102 -1.05 -7.20 6.43
N ILE A 103 -0.08 -6.31 6.65
CA ILE A 103 -0.10 -5.34 7.76
C ILE A 103 -1.31 -4.41 7.61
N ALA A 104 -1.55 -3.86 6.41
CA ALA A 104 -2.68 -3.01 6.11
C ALA A 104 -4.02 -3.71 6.42
N LYS A 105 -4.16 -4.98 6.02
CA LYS A 105 -5.34 -5.80 6.33
C LYS A 105 -5.57 -5.92 7.83
N LYS A 106 -4.53 -6.21 8.61
CA LYS A 106 -4.62 -6.32 10.08
C LYS A 106 -4.99 -5.00 10.75
N LEU A 107 -4.62 -3.88 10.14
CA LEU A 107 -4.94 -2.54 10.63
C LEU A 107 -6.33 -2.06 10.19
N GLY A 108 -7.09 -2.88 9.46
CA GLY A 108 -8.47 -2.61 9.07
C GLY A 108 -8.67 -2.14 7.63
N ILE A 109 -7.58 -1.99 6.84
CA ILE A 109 -7.67 -1.65 5.42
C ILE A 109 -7.95 -2.92 4.62
N LYS A 110 -9.20 -3.10 4.17
CA LYS A 110 -9.62 -4.30 3.45
C LYS A 110 -9.01 -4.33 2.04
N PRO A 111 -8.41 -5.45 1.59
CA PRO A 111 -7.98 -5.60 0.21
C PRO A 111 -9.09 -5.26 -0.78
N GLY A 112 -8.77 -4.45 -1.79
CA GLY A 112 -9.74 -3.96 -2.79
C GLY A 112 -10.61 -2.78 -2.34
N SER A 113 -10.48 -2.29 -1.10
CA SER A 113 -11.14 -1.05 -0.69
C SER A 113 -10.50 0.16 -1.36
N ARG A 114 -11.20 1.29 -1.35
CA ARG A 114 -10.68 2.57 -1.85
C ARG A 114 -9.38 2.95 -1.12
N GLU A 115 -9.34 2.71 0.19
CA GLU A 115 -8.19 2.96 1.05
C GLU A 115 -7.03 2.04 0.69
N PHE A 116 -7.29 0.76 0.37
CA PHE A 116 -6.23 -0.15 -0.08
C PHE A 116 -5.65 0.28 -1.42
N HIS A 117 -6.49 0.71 -2.37
CA HIS A 117 -6.04 1.25 -3.64
C HIS A 117 -5.27 2.57 -3.49
N ALA A 118 -5.71 3.45 -2.57
CA ALA A 118 -5.01 4.68 -2.25
C ALA A 118 -3.66 4.39 -1.58
N LEU A 119 -3.57 3.35 -0.75
CA LEU A 119 -2.33 2.96 -0.08
C LEU A 119 -1.26 2.46 -1.05
N LYS A 120 -1.67 1.85 -2.18
CA LYS A 120 -0.77 1.45 -3.27
C LYS A 120 -0.32 2.61 -4.16
N GLN A 121 -0.90 3.79 -3.99
CA GLN A 121 -0.56 4.99 -4.73
C GLN A 121 0.21 5.93 -3.81
N ARG A 122 1.46 6.24 -4.16
CA ARG A 122 2.22 7.27 -3.46
C ARG A 122 1.52 8.62 -3.64
N VAL A 123 1.42 9.41 -2.58
CA VAL A 123 0.87 10.77 -2.68
C VAL A 123 1.76 11.56 -3.66
N GLY A 124 1.14 12.27 -4.61
CA GLY A 124 1.86 13.05 -5.61
C GLY A 124 2.27 12.30 -6.88
N ASN A 125 2.06 10.98 -6.98
CA ASN A 125 2.29 10.22 -8.22
C ASN A 125 1.02 10.08 -9.10
N ASP A 126 0.12 11.06 -9.04
CA ASP A 126 -1.12 11.13 -9.83
C ASP A 126 -0.88 11.44 -11.33
N LYS A 127 0.21 10.92 -11.91
CA LYS A 127 0.35 10.88 -13.37
C LYS A 127 -0.45 9.69 -13.91
N GLY A 128 -1.77 9.89 -14.03
CA GLY A 128 -2.56 9.32 -15.12
C GLY A 128 -3.23 7.96 -14.91
N LYS A 129 -4.12 7.83 -13.90
CA LYS A 129 -5.19 6.81 -13.98
C LYS A 129 -6.57 7.41 -13.69
N VAL A 130 -7.00 8.31 -14.57
CA VAL A 130 -8.44 8.48 -14.84
C VAL A 130 -8.92 7.19 -15.50
N LYS A 131 -9.35 6.21 -14.69
CA LYS A 131 -10.22 5.15 -15.20
C LYS A 131 -11.60 5.77 -15.32
N ASP A 132 -11.88 6.27 -16.53
CA ASP A 132 -13.23 6.55 -16.97
C ASP A 132 -14.10 5.33 -16.66
N LYS A 133 -15.05 5.51 -15.74
CA LYS A 133 -16.08 4.52 -15.44
C LYS A 133 -17.41 5.20 -15.70
N GLY A 134 -17.65 5.57 -16.96
CA GLY A 134 -18.96 5.91 -17.47
C GLY A 134 -19.94 4.75 -17.25
N LYS A 135 -20.62 4.74 -16.09
CA LYS A 135 -21.73 3.85 -15.79
C LYS A 135 -23.03 4.61 -16.02
N GLY A 136 -23.36 4.86 -17.29
CA GLY A 136 -24.67 5.35 -17.70
C GLY A 136 -25.72 4.25 -17.55
N LYS A 137 -26.39 4.21 -16.39
CA LYS A 137 -27.56 3.34 -16.17
C LYS A 137 -28.82 4.21 -16.25
N GLY A 138 -29.22 4.57 -17.46
CA GLY A 138 -30.48 5.25 -17.74
C GLY A 138 -31.59 4.24 -18.02
N LYS A 139 -32.35 3.87 -16.99
CA LYS A 139 -33.67 3.23 -17.13
C LYS A 139 -34.66 4.32 -17.56
N GLY A 140 -35.21 4.24 -18.76
CA GLY A 140 -36.31 5.10 -19.22
C GLY A 140 -37.41 4.25 -19.82
N LYS A 141 -38.48 4.03 -19.05
CA LYS A 141 -39.79 3.56 -19.53
C LYS A 141 -40.41 4.66 -20.39
N LYS A 142 -40.84 4.33 -21.61
CA LYS A 142 -42.22 4.46 -22.13
C LYS A 142 -42.26 3.97 -23.56
#